data_AF-A0A6J4Y4T3-F1
#
_entry.id   AF-A0A6J4Y4T3-F1
#
_cell.length_a   1.000
_cell.length_b   1.000
_cell.length_c   1.000
_cell.angle_alpha   90.00
_cell.angle_beta   90.00
_cell.angle_gamma   90.00
#
_symmetry.space_group_name_H-M   'P 1'
#
loop_
_entity.id
_entity.type
_entity.pdbx_description
1 polymer ?
#
loop_
_entity_poly.entity_id
_entity_poly.type
_entity_poly.pdbx_seq_one_letter_code
_entity_poly.pdbx_strand_id
1 'polypeptide(L)'
;MDTKANVNIGPFSRGGYSRQGVKACDHDFHPEIVLKPFGIYLPALNENYFYFTDTNVTADFMVDALQDLWPKIKARFNPHTMVINADNEPENNSRRTQFMKRMVDFAINNCIFR
;
A
#
# COMPACT_ATOMS: atom_id res chain seq x y z
N MET A 1 -7.30 4.55 1.49
CA MET A 1 -6.37 3.52 1.00
C MET A 1 -6.50 3.50 -0.51
N ASP A 2 -5.38 3.56 -1.21
CA ASP A 2 -5.37 3.79 -2.65
C ASP A 2 -4.23 2.99 -3.31
N THR A 3 -4.49 2.45 -4.49
CA THR A 3 -3.44 1.86 -5.33
C THR A 3 -3.04 2.87 -6.40
N LYS A 4 -1.74 3.09 -6.58
CA LYS A 4 -1.22 4.05 -7.57
C LYS A 4 -0.59 3.32 -8.76
N ALA A 5 -0.19 4.08 -9.76
CA ALA A 5 0.45 3.58 -10.97
C ALA A 5 1.66 2.68 -10.67
N ASN A 6 1.79 1.61 -11.44
CA ASN A 6 2.90 0.66 -11.34
C ASN A 6 4.26 1.34 -11.53
N VAL A 7 5.25 0.87 -10.78
CA VAL A 7 6.61 1.39 -10.73
C VAL A 7 7.56 0.36 -11.34
N ASN A 8 7.98 0.61 -12.58
CA ASN A 8 8.97 -0.20 -13.27
C ASN A 8 10.36 0.02 -12.66
N ILE A 9 10.99 -1.06 -12.20
CA ILE A 9 12.36 -1.09 -11.69
C ILE A 9 13.30 -1.51 -12.83
N GLY A 10 14.37 -0.75 -13.01
CA GLY A 10 15.32 -0.88 -14.11
C GLY A 10 15.88 0.49 -14.51
N PRO A 11 16.66 0.58 -15.60
CA PRO A 11 17.29 1.81 -16.09
C PRO A 11 16.29 2.77 -16.75
N PHE A 12 15.15 3.01 -16.11
CA PHE A 12 14.11 3.92 -16.57
C PHE A 12 14.34 5.33 -16.03
N SER A 13 14.44 6.30 -16.94
CA SER A 13 14.39 7.72 -16.56
C SER A 13 12.95 8.12 -16.22
N ARG A 14 12.77 8.85 -15.12
CA ARG A 14 11.47 9.41 -14.69
C ARG A 14 11.47 10.94 -14.73
N GLY A 15 12.30 11.52 -15.59
CA GLY A 15 12.42 12.97 -15.75
C GLY A 15 13.15 13.70 -14.60
N GLY A 16 13.79 12.96 -13.69
CA GLY A 16 14.59 13.52 -12.59
C GLY A 16 16.05 13.77 -13.01
N TYR A 17 16.74 14.66 -12.28
CA TYR A 17 18.16 14.91 -12.46
C TYR A 17 18.99 13.81 -11.76
N SER A 18 19.75 13.04 -12.53
CA SER A 18 20.75 12.10 -12.01
C SER A 18 22.16 12.69 -12.14
N ARG A 19 22.98 12.54 -11.09
CA ARG A 19 24.41 12.90 -11.14
C ARG A 19 25.28 11.83 -11.80
N GLN A 20 24.69 10.69 -12.16
CA GLN A 20 25.36 9.63 -12.90
C GLN A 20 25.17 9.84 -14.40
N GLY A 21 26.22 9.61 -15.19
CA GLY A 21 26.18 9.76 -16.64
C GLY A 21 25.09 8.87 -17.26
N VAL A 22 24.39 9.40 -18.27
CA VAL A 22 23.34 8.66 -19.00
C VAL A 22 23.97 7.47 -19.70
N LYS A 23 23.66 6.25 -19.23
CA LYS A 23 23.91 5.02 -19.97
C LYS A 23 22.69 4.75 -20.85
N ALA A 24 22.86 4.89 -22.16
CA ALA A 24 21.83 4.48 -23.11
C ALA A 24 21.74 2.96 -23.10
N CYS A 25 20.56 2.43 -22.82
CA CYS A 25 20.26 1.00 -22.93
C CYS A 25 19.62 0.76 -24.31
N ASP A 26 20.11 -0.25 -25.03
CA ASP A 26 19.73 -0.55 -26.41
C ASP A 26 18.36 -1.23 -26.46
N HIS A 27 17.38 -0.50 -26.99
CA HIS A 27 16.05 -0.81 -27.53
C HIS A 27 15.12 -1.92 -26.96
N ASP A 28 15.51 -2.83 -26.08
CA ASP A 28 14.63 -3.83 -25.44
C ASP A 28 14.62 -3.65 -23.90
N PHE A 29 13.77 -2.74 -23.41
CA PHE A 29 13.59 -2.52 -21.98
C PHE A 29 12.44 -3.36 -21.43
N HIS A 30 12.74 -4.58 -20.99
CA HIS A 30 11.87 -5.24 -20.01
C HIS A 30 12.23 -4.74 -18.61
N PRO A 31 11.25 -4.30 -17.80
CA PRO A 31 11.53 -3.98 -16.42
C PRO A 31 12.02 -5.22 -15.68
N GLU A 32 13.06 -5.07 -14.87
CA GLU A 32 13.58 -6.15 -14.03
C GLU A 32 12.49 -6.65 -13.08
N ILE A 33 11.74 -5.71 -12.49
CA ILE A 33 10.59 -5.94 -11.62
C ILE A 33 9.58 -4.80 -11.83
N VAL A 34 8.29 -5.10 -11.70
CA VAL A 34 7.22 -4.09 -11.65
C VAL A 34 6.64 -4.06 -10.25
N LEU A 35 6.87 -2.98 -9.51
CA LEU A 35 6.32 -2.80 -8.17
C LEU A 35 4.98 -2.08 -8.22
N LYS A 36 3.98 -2.60 -7.53
CA LYS A 36 2.66 -1.97 -7.34
C LYS A 36 2.65 -1.24 -6.00
N PRO A 37 2.50 0.09 -5.99
CA PRO A 37 2.41 0.86 -4.76
C PRO A 37 1.00 0.80 -4.14
N PHE A 38 0.96 0.68 -2.82
CA PHE A 38 -0.23 0.79 -1.99
C PHE A 38 -0.01 1.87 -0.92
N GLY A 39 -0.92 2.84 -0.88
CA GLY A 39 -0.85 3.98 0.04
C GLY A 39 -1.87 3.91 1.16
N ILE A 40 -1.41 4.09 2.40
CA ILE A 40 -2.25 4.38 3.57
C ILE A 40 -2.02 5.84 3.96
N TYR A 41 -3.05 6.67 3.77
CA TYR A 41 -3.04 8.08 4.16
C TYR A 41 -3.69 8.26 5.53
N LEU A 42 -3.02 8.99 6.42
CA LEU A 42 -3.55 9.40 7.72
C LEU A 42 -3.86 10.91 7.69
N PRO A 43 -5.12 11.32 7.48
CA PRO A 43 -5.49 12.72 7.26
C PRO A 43 -5.17 13.64 8.43
N ALA A 44 -5.31 13.14 9.67
CA ALA A 44 -5.10 13.94 10.88
C ALA A 44 -3.69 14.51 10.99
N LEU A 45 -2.70 13.85 10.36
CA LEU A 45 -1.31 14.27 10.37
C LEU A 45 -0.77 14.67 9.00
N ASN A 46 -1.58 14.57 7.94
CA ASN A 46 -1.10 14.69 6.56
C ASN A 46 0.08 13.73 6.26
N GLU A 47 0.06 12.53 6.83
CA GLU A 47 1.12 11.52 6.68
C GLU A 47 0.69 10.43 5.69
N ASN A 48 1.60 10.06 4.79
CA ASN A 48 1.41 8.97 3.82
C ASN A 48 2.40 7.83 4.08
N TYR A 49 1.87 6.61 4.17
CA TYR A 49 2.65 5.38 4.30
C TYR A 49 2.52 4.58 3.00
N PHE A 50 3.66 4.22 2.40
CA PHE A 50 3.70 3.48 1.14
C PHE A 50 4.24 2.07 1.35
N TYR A 51 3.52 1.11 0.80
CA TYR A 51 3.88 -0.30 0.72
C TYR A 51 4.02 -0.70 -0.74
N PHE A 52 4.92 -1.63 -1.04
CA PHE A 52 5.19 -2.07 -2.40
C PHE A 52 5.15 -3.59 -2.47
N THR A 53 4.60 -4.11 -3.55
CA THR A 53 4.63 -5.54 -3.88
C THR A 53 5.00 -5.71 -5.34
N ASP A 54 5.76 -6.74 -5.69
CA ASP A 54 6.03 -7.14 -7.07
C ASP A 54 4.88 -8.00 -7.67
N THR A 55 3.89 -8.35 -6.85
CA THR A 55 2.69 -9.10 -7.24
C THR A 55 1.44 -8.22 -7.26
N ASN A 56 0.24 -8.82 -7.29
CA ASN A 56 -1.02 -8.07 -7.24
C ASN A 56 -1.27 -7.49 -5.84
N VAL A 57 -1.89 -6.31 -5.78
CA VAL A 57 -2.40 -5.76 -4.53
C VAL A 57 -3.67 -6.53 -4.17
N THR A 58 -3.52 -7.58 -3.36
CA THR A 58 -4.64 -8.41 -2.89
C THR A 58 -5.22 -7.88 -1.58
N ALA A 59 -6.42 -8.34 -1.23
CA ALA A 59 -7.04 -8.08 0.07
C ALA A 59 -6.12 -8.46 1.24
N ASP A 60 -5.42 -9.60 1.16
CA ASP A 60 -4.50 -10.04 2.22
C ASP A 60 -3.32 -9.07 2.35
N PHE A 61 -2.70 -8.68 1.23
CA PHE A 61 -1.60 -7.70 1.23
C PHE A 61 -2.01 -6.36 1.85
N MET A 62 -3.21 -5.85 1.53
CA MET A 62 -3.71 -4.60 2.10
C MET A 62 -3.85 -4.68 3.64
N VAL A 63 -4.36 -5.79 4.16
CA VAL A 63 -4.52 -5.98 5.60
C VAL A 63 -3.18 -6.23 6.29
N ASP A 64 -2.25 -6.93 5.65
CA ASP A 64 -0.90 -7.14 6.19
C ASP A 64 -0.14 -5.82 6.28
N ALA A 65 -0.27 -4.94 5.28
CA ALA A 65 0.26 -3.57 5.33
C ALA A 65 -0.35 -2.75 6.48
N LEU A 66 -1.67 -2.90 6.72
CA LEU A 66 -2.33 -2.26 7.85
C LEU A 66 -1.84 -2.81 9.20
N GLN A 67 -1.62 -4.13 9.29
CA GLN A 67 -1.08 -4.79 10.48
C GLN A 67 0.33 -4.32 10.82
N ASP A 68 1.19 -4.11 9.82
CA ASP A 68 2.52 -3.53 10.01
C ASP A 68 2.46 -2.09 10.52
N LEU A 69 1.52 -1.28 9.99
CA LEU A 69 1.38 0.12 10.38
C LEU A 69 0.78 0.29 11.79
N TRP A 70 -0.13 -0.61 12.18
CA TRP A 70 -0.98 -0.42 13.35
C TRP A 70 -0.24 -0.22 14.68
N PRO A 71 0.83 -0.96 15.03
CA PRO A 71 1.58 -0.72 16.26
C PRO A 71 2.11 0.72 16.38
N LYS A 72 2.53 1.33 15.27
CA LYS A 72 3.02 2.72 15.25
C LYS A 72 1.88 3.71 15.54
N ILE A 73 0.72 3.51 14.91
CA ILE A 73 -0.48 4.32 15.16
C ILE A 73 -0.95 4.14 16.61
N LYS A 74 -1.01 2.90 17.11
CA LYS A 74 -1.45 2.58 18.47
C LYS A 74 -0.54 3.18 19.53
N ALA A 75 0.77 3.09 19.36
CA ALA A 75 1.72 3.70 20.29
C ALA A 75 1.61 5.23 20.32
N ARG A 76 1.33 5.86 19.17
CA ARG A 76 1.28 7.32 19.05
C ARG A 76 -0.03 7.93 19.54
N PHE A 77 -1.14 7.25 19.35
CA PHE A 77 -2.47 7.83 19.58
C PHE A 77 -3.37 7.05 20.54
N ASN A 78 -3.02 5.79 20.84
CA ASN A 78 -3.87 4.84 21.54
C ASN A 78 -5.36 4.90 21.11
N PRO A 79 -5.65 4.80 19.80
CA PRO A 79 -7.00 5.01 19.32
C PRO A 79 -7.87 3.78 19.61
N HIS A 80 -9.10 4.04 20.04
CA HIS A 80 -10.11 3.01 20.32
C HIS A 80 -10.96 2.66 19.09
N THR A 81 -10.93 3.48 18.03
CA THR A 81 -11.73 3.30 16.82
C THR A 81 -10.92 3.68 15.60
N MET A 82 -11.07 2.90 14.54
CA MET A 82 -10.45 3.13 13.24
C MET A 82 -11.54 3.28 12.17
N VAL A 83 -11.43 4.31 11.34
CA VAL A 83 -12.26 4.49 10.16
C VAL A 83 -11.38 4.36 8.93
N ILE A 84 -11.68 3.38 8.07
CA ILE A 84 -10.97 3.16 6.82
C ILE A 84 -11.84 3.66 5.69
N ASN A 85 -11.31 4.63 4.95
CA ASN A 85 -11.87 5.06 3.68
C ASN A 85 -11.05 4.45 2.54
N ALA A 86 -11.66 3.57 1.76
CA ALA A 86 -11.04 2.90 0.62
C ALA A 86 -12.04 2.95 -0.55
N ASP A 87 -11.55 3.31 -1.74
CA ASP A 87 -12.38 3.37 -2.95
C ASP A 87 -12.73 1.95 -3.40
N ASN A 88 -13.97 1.67 -3.82
CA ASN A 88 -14.49 0.33 -4.15
C ASN A 88 -13.88 -0.32 -5.42
N GLU A 89 -12.56 -0.43 -5.48
CA GLU A 89 -11.86 -1.19 -6.50
C GLU A 89 -12.18 -2.69 -6.36
N PRO A 90 -12.07 -3.49 -7.44
CA PRO A 90 -12.51 -4.89 -7.44
C PRO A 90 -11.91 -5.76 -6.32
N GLU A 91 -10.72 -5.39 -5.83
CA GLU A 91 -9.97 -6.11 -4.79
C GLU A 91 -10.37 -5.71 -3.36
N ASN A 92 -11.01 -4.56 -3.13
CA ASN A 92 -11.47 -4.13 -1.80
C ASN A 92 -13.01 -3.97 -1.69
N ASN A 93 -13.73 -4.23 -2.79
CA ASN A 93 -15.17 -4.15 -2.83
C ASN A 93 -15.77 -5.04 -1.72
N SER A 94 -16.68 -4.46 -0.92
CA SER A 94 -17.33 -5.11 0.23
C SER A 94 -18.10 -6.40 -0.13
N ARG A 95 -18.28 -6.70 -1.44
CA ARG A 95 -18.77 -8.00 -1.94
C ARG A 95 -17.74 -9.13 -1.88
N ARG A 96 -16.44 -8.85 -1.79
CA ARG A 96 -15.40 -9.86 -1.60
C ARG A 96 -15.29 -10.22 -0.11
N THR A 97 -15.73 -11.42 0.21
CA THR A 97 -15.75 -12.01 1.56
C THR A 97 -14.39 -12.03 2.24
N GLN A 98 -13.29 -12.19 1.49
CA GLN A 98 -11.94 -12.30 2.05
C GLN A 98 -11.45 -10.99 2.69
N PHE A 99 -11.67 -9.83 2.05
CA PHE A 99 -11.24 -8.54 2.60
C PHE A 99 -11.98 -8.24 3.91
N MET A 100 -13.30 -8.37 3.91
CA MET A 100 -14.11 -8.18 5.12
C MET A 100 -13.72 -9.16 6.23
N LYS A 101 -13.49 -10.44 5.90
CA LYS A 101 -13.03 -11.44 6.87
C LYS A 101 -11.71 -11.01 7.52
N ARG A 102 -10.69 -10.71 6.71
CA ARG A 102 -9.37 -10.26 7.19
C ARG A 102 -9.45 -9.00 8.03
N MET A 103 -10.32 -8.06 7.67
CA MET A 103 -10.55 -6.82 8.42
C MET A 103 -11.22 -7.06 9.78
N VAL A 104 -12.19 -7.98 9.85
CA VAL A 104 -12.82 -8.39 11.11
C VAL A 104 -11.80 -9.10 12.00
N ASP A 105 -11.04 -10.05 11.45
CA ASP A 105 -9.97 -10.75 12.17
C ASP A 105 -8.94 -9.75 12.72
N PHE A 106 -8.56 -8.75 11.91
CA PHE A 106 -7.69 -7.66 12.34
C PHE A 106 -8.26 -6.87 13.53
N ALA A 107 -9.54 -6.49 13.48
CA ALA A 107 -10.20 -5.75 14.56
C ALA A 107 -10.28 -6.58 15.85
N ILE A 108 -10.58 -7.88 15.75
CA ILE A 108 -10.65 -8.81 16.89
C ILE A 108 -9.28 -8.93 17.55
N ASN A 109 -8.25 -9.21 16.75
CA ASN A 109 -6.88 -9.40 17.26
C ASN A 109 -6.32 -8.15 17.93
N ASN A 110 -6.83 -6.97 17.59
CA ASN A 110 -6.36 -5.69 18.13
C ASN A 110 -7.28 -5.07 19.17
N CYS A 111 -8.35 -5.77 19.56
CA CYS A 111 -9.41 -5.29 20.45
C CYS A 111 -9.95 -3.91 20.04
N ILE A 112 -10.16 -3.72 18.73
CA ILE A 112 -10.76 -2.50 18.17
C ILE A 112 -12.28 -2.66 18.25
N PHE A 113 -12.80 -2.86 19.46
CA PHE A 113 -14.23 -2.92 19.74
C PHE A 113 -14.51 -2.20 21.05
N ARG A 114 -15.71 -1.62 21.10
CA ARG A 114 -16.24 -0.84 22.21
C ARG A 114 -16.39 -1.66 23.48
#